data_AF-A0A258JRM8-F1
#
_entry.id   AF-A0A258JRM8-F1
#
_cell.length_a   1.000
_cell.length_b   1.000
_cell.length_c   1.000
_cell.angle_alpha   90.00
_cell.angle_beta   90.00
_cell.angle_gamma   90.00
#
_symmetry.space_group_name_H-M   'P 1'
#
loop_
_entity.id
_entity.type
_entity.pdbx_description
1 polymer ?
#
loop_
_entity_poly.entity_id
_entity_poly.type
_entity_poly.pdbx_seq_one_letter_code
_entity_poly.pdbx_strand_id
1 'polypeptide(L)'
;AQPRGVAGTLFVHKIAGHASDSGADLAQVVAAAQAAAGDIVSLGMSLSTCSIPGQAHEERLSESEGELGLGIHGEPGVERIAVQSTDALIATMTERLAARLTLGAPHALLINNLGAVPPLEMSLIADAVLASPLAAHVSLIIGPRPLMTALNMNGFSLSLLKLDEAREAALLAPVEPPAWAVPVPRHDIAVLPLPAVPAEDLAPAASADPELEGVLAAVCAHLIAQEAELNRLDARIGDGDTGSTVATAARAIQGQLADLPLASLPATFGAMGHILGTHMGGSSGVLASIFFTAAAKALDDTPDLPAALLAGLERVTFYGGATPGARTMVDALEPGLRALAAEGPDGAARAARAGAEATRTMTRAMAGRAAYLSAQNLDGVADPGAVAVAGVFEVIAGHRAGAVRAAS
;
A
#
# COMPACT_ATOMS: atom_id res chain seq x y z
N ALA A 1 -35.85 32.39 -8.45
CA ALA A 1 -34.79 32.52 -7.43
C ALA A 1 -33.51 32.99 -8.10
N GLN A 2 -32.65 33.75 -7.41
CA GLN A 2 -31.33 34.13 -7.92
C GLN A 2 -30.34 32.98 -7.69
N PRO A 3 -29.64 32.46 -8.72
CA PRO A 3 -28.60 31.44 -8.55
C PRO A 3 -27.43 31.93 -7.69
N ARG A 4 -26.83 31.04 -6.89
CA ARG A 4 -25.64 31.35 -6.08
C ARG A 4 -24.37 31.29 -6.93
N GLY A 5 -23.39 32.16 -6.63
CA GLY A 5 -22.04 32.06 -7.19
C GLY A 5 -21.23 30.99 -6.46
N VAL A 6 -20.75 29.99 -7.19
CA VAL A 6 -19.93 28.87 -6.68
C VAL A 6 -18.71 28.64 -7.57
N ALA A 7 -18.10 27.45 -7.56
CA ALA A 7 -16.84 27.13 -8.24
C ALA A 7 -16.72 27.60 -9.70
N GLY A 8 -17.81 27.59 -10.48
CA GLY A 8 -17.83 28.12 -11.84
C GLY A 8 -17.39 29.59 -11.98
N THR A 9 -17.48 30.39 -10.90
CA THR A 9 -16.98 31.77 -10.85
C THR A 9 -15.49 31.87 -11.24
N LEU A 10 -14.70 30.81 -11.01
CA LEU A 10 -13.30 30.76 -11.41
C LEU A 10 -13.11 30.88 -12.93
N PHE A 11 -14.05 30.38 -13.74
CA PHE A 11 -14.03 30.60 -15.19
C PHE A 11 -14.19 32.07 -15.55
N VAL A 12 -15.08 32.78 -14.84
CA VAL A 12 -15.31 34.22 -15.04
C VAL A 12 -14.04 35.01 -14.71
N HIS A 13 -13.39 34.72 -13.59
CA HIS A 13 -12.11 35.34 -13.24
C HIS A 13 -11.04 35.09 -14.31
N LYS A 14 -10.93 33.84 -14.80
CA LYS A 14 -9.92 33.47 -15.80
C LYS A 14 -10.13 34.20 -17.13
N ILE A 15 -11.38 34.28 -17.60
CA ILE A 15 -11.74 34.95 -18.86
C ILE A 15 -11.59 36.47 -18.74
N ALA A 16 -12.08 37.06 -17.65
CA ALA A 16 -11.96 38.50 -17.42
C ALA A 16 -10.50 38.93 -17.28
N GLY A 17 -9.69 38.16 -16.54
CA GLY A 17 -8.26 38.40 -16.39
C GLY A 17 -7.53 38.32 -17.73
N HIS A 18 -7.80 37.29 -18.52
CA HIS A 18 -7.20 37.16 -19.85
C HIS A 18 -7.58 38.31 -20.80
N ALA A 19 -8.84 38.74 -20.81
CA ALA A 19 -9.28 39.88 -21.62
C ALA A 19 -8.56 41.18 -21.20
N SER A 20 -8.47 41.43 -19.89
CA SER A 20 -7.75 42.58 -19.33
C SER A 20 -6.27 42.56 -19.70
N ASP A 21 -5.59 41.43 -19.51
CA ASP A 21 -4.16 41.28 -19.83
C ASP A 21 -3.88 41.39 -21.33
N SER A 22 -4.87 41.08 -22.17
CA SER A 22 -4.80 41.25 -23.62
C SER A 22 -5.08 42.69 -24.09
N GLY A 23 -5.29 43.63 -23.17
CA GLY A 23 -5.50 45.05 -23.46
C GLY A 23 -6.94 45.43 -23.83
N ALA A 24 -7.92 44.58 -23.52
CA ALA A 24 -9.32 44.92 -23.73
C ALA A 24 -9.77 46.06 -22.79
N ASP A 25 -10.69 46.91 -23.25
CA ASP A 25 -11.27 47.95 -22.40
C ASP A 25 -12.27 47.37 -21.37
N LEU A 26 -12.67 48.20 -20.40
CA LEU A 26 -13.57 47.76 -19.33
C LEU A 26 -14.91 47.22 -19.87
N ALA A 27 -15.46 47.80 -20.93
CA ALA A 27 -16.73 47.36 -21.49
C ALA A 27 -16.59 45.97 -22.12
N GLN A 28 -15.48 45.71 -22.80
CA GLN A 28 -15.14 44.41 -23.38
C GLN A 28 -14.89 43.35 -22.29
N VAL A 29 -14.16 43.68 -21.23
CA VAL A 29 -13.93 42.78 -20.09
C VAL A 29 -15.27 42.41 -19.42
N VAL A 30 -16.14 43.40 -19.18
CA VAL A 30 -17.47 43.17 -18.61
C VAL A 30 -18.32 42.28 -19.53
N ALA A 31 -18.32 42.56 -20.84
CA ALA A 31 -19.06 41.76 -21.80
C ALA A 31 -18.59 40.30 -21.83
N ALA A 32 -17.28 40.06 -21.84
CA ALA A 32 -16.71 38.71 -21.81
C ALA A 32 -17.06 37.97 -20.51
N ALA A 33 -16.94 38.64 -19.36
CA ALA A 33 -17.26 38.08 -18.05
C ALA A 33 -18.76 37.73 -17.93
N GLN A 34 -19.65 38.62 -18.38
CA GLN A 34 -21.09 38.39 -18.37
C GLN A 34 -21.51 37.27 -19.32
N ALA A 35 -20.92 37.23 -20.52
CA ALA A 35 -21.18 36.16 -21.49
C ALA A 35 -20.74 34.80 -20.92
N ALA A 36 -19.56 34.72 -20.29
CA ALA A 36 -19.11 33.50 -19.61
C ALA A 36 -20.05 33.11 -18.46
N ALA A 37 -20.41 34.06 -17.60
CA ALA A 37 -21.34 33.82 -16.49
C ALA A 37 -22.71 33.27 -16.94
N GLY A 38 -23.21 33.73 -18.09
CA GLY A 38 -24.48 33.25 -18.66
C GLY A 38 -24.43 31.80 -19.17
N ASP A 39 -23.25 31.28 -19.50
CA ASP A 39 -23.05 29.94 -20.07
C ASP A 39 -22.48 28.92 -19.07
N ILE A 40 -22.35 29.30 -17.80
CA ILE A 40 -21.86 28.42 -16.73
C ILE A 40 -23.01 27.70 -16.06
N VAL A 41 -22.85 26.38 -15.90
CA VAL A 41 -23.71 25.56 -15.05
C VAL A 41 -22.87 24.91 -13.97
N SER A 42 -23.36 24.90 -12.73
CA SER A 42 -22.63 24.33 -11.59
C SER A 42 -23.57 23.56 -10.69
N LEU A 43 -23.11 22.41 -10.20
CA LEU A 43 -23.81 21.61 -9.20
C LEU A 43 -22.80 21.07 -8.19
N GLY A 44 -23.04 21.38 -6.92
CA GLY A 44 -22.28 20.86 -5.79
C GLY A 44 -23.03 19.76 -5.06
N MET A 45 -22.30 18.90 -4.36
CA MET A 45 -22.86 17.98 -3.38
C MET A 45 -21.94 17.84 -2.18
N SER A 46 -22.52 17.58 -1.02
CA SER A 46 -21.78 17.42 0.24
C SER A 46 -22.40 16.36 1.13
N LEU A 47 -21.55 15.67 1.88
CA LEU A 47 -21.91 14.73 2.95
C LEU A 47 -21.86 15.38 4.33
N SER A 48 -21.25 16.56 4.44
CA SER A 48 -21.22 17.34 5.67
C SER A 48 -21.33 18.84 5.41
N THR A 49 -21.70 19.59 6.44
CA THR A 49 -21.50 21.04 6.50
C THR A 49 -20.04 21.37 6.83
N CYS A 50 -19.63 22.62 6.66
CA CYS A 50 -18.32 23.08 7.11
C CYS A 50 -18.29 23.40 8.61
N SER A 51 -17.12 23.30 9.23
CA SER A 51 -16.85 23.75 10.59
C SER A 51 -16.37 25.21 10.55
N ILE A 52 -17.15 26.11 11.16
CA ILE A 52 -16.81 27.54 11.22
C ILE A 52 -15.85 27.78 12.40
N PRO A 53 -14.63 28.33 12.17
CA PRO A 53 -13.68 28.59 13.25
C PRO A 53 -14.28 29.45 14.36
N GLY A 54 -14.14 29.00 15.61
CA GLY A 54 -14.68 29.69 16.78
C GLY A 54 -16.16 29.42 17.07
N GLN A 55 -16.82 28.54 16.31
CA GLN A 55 -18.18 28.09 16.58
C GLN A 55 -18.21 26.58 16.85
N ALA A 56 -19.20 26.13 17.63
CA ALA A 56 -19.47 24.70 17.75
C ALA A 56 -19.93 24.16 16.39
N HIS A 57 -19.51 22.94 16.04
CA HIS A 57 -19.95 22.31 14.81
C HIS A 57 -21.41 21.89 14.93
N GLU A 58 -22.23 22.28 13.95
CA GLU A 58 -23.63 21.85 13.85
C GLU A 58 -23.76 20.77 12.77
N GLU A 59 -24.07 19.54 13.18
CA GLU A 59 -24.39 18.43 12.30
C GLU A 59 -25.81 18.57 11.75
N ARG A 60 -25.89 18.89 10.47
CA ARG A 60 -27.17 19.13 9.78
C ARG A 60 -27.63 17.95 8.91
N LEU A 61 -26.69 17.06 8.61
CA LEU A 61 -26.83 15.84 7.82
C LEU A 61 -26.39 14.68 8.72
N SER A 62 -27.18 13.61 8.73
CA SER A 62 -26.78 12.34 9.35
C SER A 62 -25.79 11.58 8.45
N GLU A 63 -25.17 10.52 8.97
CA GLU A 63 -24.21 9.67 8.23
C GLU A 63 -24.81 9.02 6.96
N SER A 64 -26.14 8.94 6.86
CA SER A 64 -26.86 8.38 5.71
C SER A 64 -27.47 9.44 4.79
N GLU A 65 -27.21 10.73 5.05
CA GLU A 65 -27.69 11.85 4.25
C GLU A 65 -26.54 12.57 3.55
N GLY A 66 -26.79 12.99 2.31
CA GLY A 66 -26.04 13.99 1.59
C GLY A 66 -26.96 15.12 1.15
N GLU A 67 -26.38 16.15 0.55
CA GLU A 67 -27.15 17.30 0.08
C GLU A 67 -26.64 17.81 -1.26
N LEU A 68 -27.56 18.01 -2.20
CA LEU A 68 -27.31 18.58 -3.52
C LEU A 68 -27.55 20.09 -3.50
N GLY A 69 -26.63 20.83 -4.12
CA GLY A 69 -26.72 22.28 -4.29
C GLY A 69 -26.47 23.09 -3.03
N LEU A 70 -25.80 22.51 -2.03
CA LEU A 70 -25.36 23.24 -0.83
C LEU A 70 -24.47 24.43 -1.25
N GLY A 71 -24.66 25.57 -0.58
CA GLY A 71 -23.84 26.75 -0.80
C GLY A 71 -22.46 26.64 -0.16
N ILE A 72 -21.50 27.40 -0.67
CA ILE A 72 -20.10 27.40 -0.21
C ILE A 72 -19.90 28.04 1.18
N HIS A 73 -20.95 28.60 1.79
CA HIS A 73 -20.94 29.09 3.17
C HIS A 73 -21.77 28.19 4.11
N GLY A 74 -22.10 26.97 3.67
CA GLY A 74 -22.92 26.04 4.44
C GLY A 74 -24.43 26.28 4.32
N GLU A 75 -24.87 27.13 3.39
CA GLU A 75 -26.29 27.41 3.19
C GLU A 75 -27.03 26.17 2.68
N PRO A 76 -28.28 25.93 3.13
CA PRO A 76 -29.08 24.80 2.68
C PRO A 76 -29.07 24.62 1.16
N GLY A 77 -28.92 23.38 0.74
CA GLY A 77 -29.03 22.99 -0.65
C GLY A 77 -30.46 22.94 -1.14
N VAL A 78 -30.61 22.46 -2.37
CA VAL A 78 -31.92 22.31 -3.03
C VAL A 78 -32.62 21.04 -2.57
N GLU A 79 -31.85 20.00 -2.25
CA GLU A 79 -32.38 18.67 -2.01
C GLU A 79 -31.45 17.86 -1.09
N ARG A 80 -32.02 17.25 -0.06
CA ARG A 80 -31.35 16.19 0.71
C ARG A 80 -31.54 14.86 0.00
N ILE A 81 -30.46 14.10 -0.09
CA ILE A 81 -30.43 12.80 -0.73
C ILE A 81 -29.93 11.76 0.26
N ALA A 82 -30.29 10.50 0.06
CA ALA A 82 -29.61 9.42 0.77
C ALA A 82 -28.18 9.31 0.24
N VAL A 83 -27.23 8.95 1.11
CA VAL A 83 -25.90 8.53 0.65
C VAL A 83 -26.07 7.28 -0.22
N GLN A 84 -25.43 7.32 -1.39
CA GLN A 84 -25.48 6.27 -2.41
C GLN A 84 -24.06 5.96 -2.88
N SER A 85 -23.92 4.96 -3.75
CA SER A 85 -22.63 4.74 -4.43
C SER A 85 -22.22 5.98 -5.24
N THR A 86 -20.92 6.18 -5.39
CA THR A 86 -20.34 7.25 -6.21
C THR A 86 -20.97 7.27 -7.60
N ASP A 87 -21.13 6.12 -8.25
CA ASP A 87 -21.73 6.01 -9.59
C ASP A 87 -23.15 6.57 -9.64
N ALA A 88 -23.98 6.25 -8.64
CA ALA A 88 -25.37 6.73 -8.58
C ALA A 88 -25.45 8.24 -8.30
N LEU A 89 -24.60 8.76 -7.42
CA LEU A 89 -24.49 10.19 -7.13
C LEU A 89 -24.04 10.96 -8.38
N ILE A 90 -22.99 10.47 -9.05
CA ILE A 90 -22.46 11.09 -10.26
C ILE A 90 -23.45 10.99 -11.42
N ALA A 91 -24.14 9.87 -11.60
CA ALA A 91 -25.20 9.76 -12.60
C ALA A 91 -26.28 10.84 -12.38
N THR A 92 -26.75 11.00 -11.14
CA THR A 92 -27.76 12.02 -10.79
C THR A 92 -27.25 13.43 -11.07
N MET A 93 -26.01 13.76 -10.68
CA MET A 93 -25.44 15.09 -10.90
C MET A 93 -25.19 15.38 -12.39
N THR A 94 -24.64 14.41 -13.11
CA THR A 94 -24.28 14.57 -14.53
C THR A 94 -25.52 14.65 -15.42
N GLU A 95 -26.60 13.92 -15.11
CA GLU A 95 -27.89 14.03 -15.79
C GLU A 95 -28.49 15.45 -15.62
N ARG A 96 -28.51 15.97 -14.39
CA ARG A 96 -29.03 17.32 -14.10
C ARG A 96 -28.21 18.41 -14.78
N LEU A 97 -26.89 18.25 -14.85
CA LEU A 97 -26.01 19.17 -15.57
C LEU A 97 -26.24 19.08 -17.08
N ALA A 98 -26.30 17.87 -17.64
CA ALA A 98 -26.51 17.63 -19.06
C ALA A 98 -27.82 18.26 -19.56
N ALA A 99 -28.89 18.21 -18.77
CA ALA A 99 -30.18 18.83 -19.09
C ALA A 99 -30.12 20.36 -19.24
N ARG A 100 -29.02 21.01 -18.82
CA ARG A 100 -28.79 22.45 -18.90
C ARG A 100 -27.71 22.83 -19.92
N LEU A 101 -27.02 21.86 -20.51
CA LEU A 101 -25.96 22.14 -21.48
C LEU A 101 -26.51 22.51 -22.86
N THR A 102 -25.71 23.28 -23.61
CA THR A 102 -25.94 23.45 -25.04
C THR A 102 -25.45 22.20 -25.77
N LEU A 103 -26.37 21.39 -26.28
CA LEU A 103 -26.03 20.18 -27.03
C LEU A 103 -25.16 20.51 -28.25
N GLY A 104 -24.16 19.66 -28.51
CA GLY A 104 -23.26 19.77 -29.67
C GLY A 104 -22.11 20.77 -29.53
N ALA A 105 -22.01 21.52 -28.42
CA ALA A 105 -20.87 22.37 -28.13
C ALA A 105 -19.83 21.68 -27.22
N PRO A 106 -18.53 21.94 -27.39
CA PRO A 106 -17.51 21.51 -26.43
C PRO A 106 -17.62 22.32 -25.13
N HIS A 107 -17.27 21.71 -24.00
CA HIS A 107 -17.29 22.34 -22.69
C HIS A 107 -15.98 22.11 -21.94
N ALA A 108 -15.60 23.07 -21.10
CA ALA A 108 -14.62 22.87 -20.06
C ALA A 108 -15.32 22.38 -18.79
N LEU A 109 -14.79 21.34 -18.17
CA LEU A 109 -15.26 20.76 -16.92
C LEU A 109 -14.29 21.14 -15.79
N LEU A 110 -14.80 21.79 -14.76
CA LEU A 110 -14.11 22.00 -13.50
C LEU A 110 -14.62 21.00 -12.46
N ILE A 111 -13.71 20.16 -11.95
CA ILE A 111 -13.94 19.23 -10.85
C ILE A 111 -13.30 19.84 -9.59
N ASN A 112 -14.13 20.39 -8.71
CA ASN A 112 -13.68 21.15 -7.55
C ASN A 112 -13.96 20.40 -6.24
N ASN A 113 -12.95 20.29 -5.39
CA ASN A 113 -13.08 19.80 -4.02
C ASN A 113 -13.50 20.95 -3.08
N LEU A 114 -14.57 20.77 -2.31
CA LEU A 114 -15.07 21.78 -1.37
C LEU A 114 -14.26 21.84 -0.07
N GLY A 115 -13.30 20.93 0.14
CA GLY A 115 -12.35 21.05 1.24
C GLY A 115 -11.76 19.72 1.67
N ALA A 116 -12.60 18.83 2.19
CA ALA A 116 -12.16 17.67 2.96
C ALA A 116 -12.29 16.32 2.25
N VAL A 117 -12.72 16.28 0.98
CA VAL A 117 -12.79 15.01 0.25
C VAL A 117 -11.37 14.47 0.05
N PRO A 118 -11.06 13.22 0.48
CA PRO A 118 -9.75 12.60 0.27
C PRO A 118 -9.33 12.57 -1.20
N PRO A 119 -8.02 12.70 -1.52
CA PRO A 119 -7.54 12.65 -2.90
C PRO A 119 -7.93 11.37 -3.67
N LEU A 120 -7.98 10.22 -2.98
CA LEU A 120 -8.43 8.96 -3.56
C LEU A 120 -9.90 9.04 -4.01
N GLU A 121 -10.78 9.56 -3.15
CA GLU A 121 -12.20 9.73 -3.47
C GLU A 121 -12.41 10.76 -4.59
N MET A 122 -11.65 11.87 -4.58
CA MET A 122 -11.67 12.83 -5.69
C MET A 122 -11.25 12.21 -7.03
N SER A 123 -10.34 11.23 -7.01
CA SER A 123 -9.92 10.49 -8.20
C SER A 123 -11.03 9.57 -8.70
N LEU A 124 -11.73 8.88 -7.79
CA LEU A 124 -12.91 8.06 -8.12
C LEU A 124 -14.07 8.90 -8.67
N ILE A 125 -14.30 10.09 -8.09
CA ILE A 125 -15.29 11.05 -8.59
C ILE A 125 -14.93 11.50 -10.01
N ALA A 126 -13.66 11.82 -10.27
CA ALA A 126 -13.23 12.23 -11.60
C ALA A 126 -13.39 11.09 -12.63
N ASP A 127 -13.01 9.87 -12.28
CA ASP A 127 -13.21 8.68 -13.11
C ASP A 127 -14.69 8.47 -13.45
N ALA A 128 -15.57 8.47 -12.44
CA ALA A 128 -17.01 8.30 -12.63
C ALA A 128 -17.63 9.42 -13.50
N VAL A 129 -17.19 10.67 -13.34
CA VAL A 129 -17.67 11.78 -14.18
C VAL A 129 -17.20 11.62 -15.62
N LEU A 130 -15.94 11.22 -15.83
CA LEU A 130 -15.35 11.04 -17.16
C LEU A 130 -15.81 9.76 -17.86
N ALA A 131 -16.35 8.79 -17.12
CA ALA A 131 -17.04 7.61 -17.64
C ALA A 131 -18.53 7.87 -17.96
N SER A 132 -19.11 8.96 -17.44
CA SER A 132 -20.52 9.29 -17.67
C SER A 132 -20.80 9.82 -19.09
N PRO A 133 -22.05 9.78 -19.58
CA PRO A 133 -22.42 10.37 -20.87
C PRO A 133 -22.10 11.86 -21.02
N LEU A 134 -22.00 12.60 -19.90
CA LEU A 134 -21.62 14.02 -19.89
C LEU A 134 -20.22 14.23 -20.51
N ALA A 135 -19.32 13.26 -20.35
CA ALA A 135 -17.93 13.36 -20.82
C ALA A 135 -17.80 13.49 -22.34
N ALA A 136 -18.80 13.04 -23.11
CA ALA A 136 -18.85 13.24 -24.56
C ALA A 136 -18.94 14.72 -24.97
N HIS A 137 -19.30 15.61 -24.04
CA HIS A 137 -19.36 17.05 -24.27
C HIS A 137 -18.16 17.81 -23.68
N VAL A 138 -17.21 17.11 -23.06
CA VAL A 138 -16.07 17.71 -22.37
C VAL A 138 -14.82 17.65 -23.24
N SER A 139 -14.17 18.80 -23.44
CA SER A 139 -12.91 18.92 -24.19
C SER A 139 -11.74 19.29 -23.29
N LEU A 140 -11.98 20.07 -22.24
CA LEU A 140 -10.96 20.50 -21.28
C LEU A 140 -11.39 20.12 -19.86
N ILE A 141 -10.43 19.67 -19.05
CA ILE A 141 -10.64 19.29 -17.65
C ILE A 141 -9.75 20.16 -16.77
N ILE A 142 -10.33 20.74 -15.72
CA ILE A 142 -9.66 21.51 -14.69
C ILE A 142 -9.91 20.79 -13.36
N GLY A 143 -8.84 20.41 -12.66
CA GLY A 143 -8.93 19.58 -11.45
C GLY A 143 -8.73 18.09 -11.74
N PRO A 144 -9.10 17.17 -10.82
CA PRO A 144 -9.77 17.43 -9.53
C PRO A 144 -8.85 18.12 -8.52
N ARG A 145 -9.25 19.28 -7.99
CA ARG A 145 -8.45 20.03 -7.00
C ARG A 145 -9.33 20.87 -6.05
N PRO A 146 -8.84 21.20 -4.83
CA PRO A 146 -9.47 22.22 -4.00
C PRO A 146 -9.17 23.61 -4.59
N LEU A 147 -10.10 24.17 -5.36
CA LEU A 147 -9.94 25.48 -6.00
C LEU A 147 -10.82 26.54 -5.34
N MET A 148 -12.11 26.27 -5.21
CA MET A 148 -13.05 27.11 -4.48
C MET A 148 -13.68 26.29 -3.36
N THR A 149 -13.04 26.33 -2.19
CA THR A 149 -13.40 25.52 -1.02
C THR A 149 -14.46 26.21 -0.15
N ALA A 150 -15.04 25.41 0.74
CA ALA A 150 -15.90 25.79 1.84
C ALA A 150 -15.31 25.20 3.14
N LEU A 151 -14.11 25.69 3.51
CA LEU A 151 -13.33 25.20 4.66
C LEU A 151 -13.06 23.69 4.59
N ASN A 152 -13.55 22.92 5.57
CA ASN A 152 -13.41 21.46 5.67
C ASN A 152 -14.69 20.71 5.24
N MET A 153 -15.53 21.32 4.40
CA MET A 153 -16.71 20.66 3.87
C MET A 153 -16.33 19.38 3.13
N ASN A 154 -16.93 18.25 3.52
CA ASN A 154 -16.77 17.00 2.80
C ASN A 154 -17.74 16.98 1.62
N GLY A 155 -17.30 17.53 0.50
CA GLY A 155 -18.10 17.62 -0.71
C GLY A 155 -17.30 18.04 -1.92
N PHE A 156 -17.93 17.97 -3.09
CA PHE A 156 -17.33 18.38 -4.35
C PHE A 156 -18.35 19.13 -5.22
N SER A 157 -17.87 19.73 -6.29
CA SER A 157 -18.73 20.40 -7.27
C SER A 157 -18.20 20.22 -8.68
N LEU A 158 -19.14 20.14 -9.61
CA LEU A 158 -18.88 20.08 -11.03
C LEU A 158 -19.39 21.38 -11.65
N SER A 159 -18.55 22.05 -12.41
CA SER A 159 -18.93 23.24 -13.17
C SER A 159 -18.56 23.05 -14.64
N LEU A 160 -19.48 23.38 -15.54
CA LEU A 160 -19.22 23.38 -16.97
C LEU A 160 -19.34 24.78 -17.54
N LEU A 161 -18.44 25.11 -18.45
CA LEU A 161 -18.46 26.31 -19.27
C LEU A 161 -18.48 25.89 -20.74
N LYS A 162 -19.44 26.40 -21.52
CA LYS A 162 -19.45 26.25 -22.97
C LYS A 162 -18.20 26.90 -23.58
N LEU A 163 -17.48 26.16 -24.41
CA LEU A 163 -16.26 26.62 -25.07
C LEU A 163 -16.56 27.19 -26.46
N ASP A 164 -15.78 28.21 -26.77
CA ASP A 164 -15.46 28.72 -28.09
C ASP A 164 -13.93 28.95 -28.14
N GLU A 165 -13.39 29.31 -29.30
CA GLU A 165 -11.94 29.52 -29.47
C GLU A 165 -11.37 30.54 -28.50
N ALA A 166 -12.10 31.63 -28.21
CA ALA A 166 -11.64 32.69 -27.33
C ALA A 166 -11.60 32.25 -25.86
N ARG A 167 -12.62 31.50 -25.41
CA ARG A 167 -12.69 30.95 -24.05
C ARG A 167 -11.66 29.87 -23.85
N GLU A 168 -11.46 28.98 -24.82
CA GLU A 168 -10.43 27.95 -24.77
C GLU A 168 -9.03 28.58 -24.64
N ALA A 169 -8.72 29.57 -25.48
CA ALA A 169 -7.46 30.33 -25.38
C ALA A 169 -7.32 31.01 -24.00
N ALA A 170 -8.39 31.62 -23.50
CA ALA A 170 -8.38 32.27 -22.19
C ALA A 170 -8.12 31.29 -21.05
N LEU A 171 -8.69 30.08 -21.08
CA LEU A 171 -8.48 29.07 -20.03
C LEU A 171 -7.06 28.51 -20.04
N LEU A 172 -6.48 28.29 -21.23
CA LEU A 172 -5.14 27.76 -21.43
C LEU A 172 -4.03 28.79 -21.21
N ALA A 173 -4.34 30.09 -21.29
CA ALA A 173 -3.35 31.14 -21.08
C ALA A 173 -2.70 31.02 -19.68
N PRO A 174 -1.36 31.18 -19.58
CA PRO A 174 -0.67 31.13 -18.29
C PRO A 174 -1.14 32.27 -17.38
N VAL A 175 -1.11 32.04 -16.08
CA VAL A 175 -1.43 33.04 -15.06
C VAL A 175 -0.44 32.93 -13.90
N GLU A 176 -0.21 34.03 -13.20
CA GLU A 176 0.68 34.04 -12.04
C GLU A 176 0.16 33.25 -10.83
N PRO A 177 -1.16 33.29 -10.47
CA PRO A 177 -1.64 32.56 -9.30
C PRO A 177 -1.46 31.04 -9.46
N PRO A 178 -0.65 30.38 -8.62
CA PRO A 178 -0.34 28.95 -8.75
C PRO A 178 -1.54 28.05 -8.41
N ALA A 179 -2.61 28.64 -7.85
CA ALA A 179 -3.84 27.93 -7.54
C ALA A 179 -4.63 27.56 -8.79
N TRP A 180 -4.46 28.25 -9.93
CA TRP A 180 -5.13 27.86 -11.17
C TRP A 180 -4.56 26.54 -11.68
N ALA A 181 -5.39 25.51 -11.72
CA ALA A 181 -5.01 24.23 -12.29
C ALA A 181 -4.94 24.37 -13.82
N VAL A 182 -3.80 23.98 -14.40
CA VAL A 182 -3.62 23.98 -15.86
C VAL A 182 -4.68 23.05 -16.48
N PRO A 183 -5.55 23.55 -17.38
CA PRO A 183 -6.52 22.71 -18.04
C PRO A 183 -5.83 21.63 -18.88
N VAL A 184 -6.35 20.41 -18.83
CA VAL A 184 -5.84 19.26 -19.60
C VAL A 184 -6.90 18.84 -20.63
N PRO A 185 -6.53 18.59 -21.89
CA PRO A 185 -7.44 17.99 -22.86
C PRO A 185 -7.99 16.64 -22.39
N ARG A 186 -9.29 16.40 -22.57
CA ARG A 186 -9.87 15.07 -22.32
C ARG A 186 -9.19 14.06 -23.23
N HIS A 187 -8.71 12.97 -22.66
CA HIS A 187 -8.12 11.85 -23.39
C HIS A 187 -8.65 10.52 -22.85
N ASP A 188 -8.53 9.47 -23.64
CA ASP A 188 -8.86 8.12 -23.20
C ASP A 188 -7.68 7.54 -22.38
N ILE A 189 -7.96 6.57 -21.51
CA ILE A 189 -6.95 5.90 -20.70
C ILE A 189 -6.14 4.94 -21.58
N ALA A 190 -4.83 5.16 -21.68
CA ALA A 190 -3.93 4.27 -22.40
C ALA A 190 -3.70 2.98 -21.59
N VAL A 191 -4.28 1.86 -22.05
CA VAL A 191 -4.01 0.53 -21.48
C VAL A 191 -2.74 -0.03 -22.14
N LEU A 192 -1.69 -0.17 -21.34
CA LEU A 192 -0.42 -0.74 -21.79
C LEU A 192 -0.42 -2.27 -21.58
N PRO A 193 0.12 -3.07 -22.51
CA PRO A 193 0.26 -4.50 -22.31
C PRO A 193 1.21 -4.78 -21.14
N LEU A 194 0.91 -5.83 -20.37
CA LEU A 194 1.83 -6.32 -19.34
C LEU A 194 3.16 -6.70 -20.01
N PRO A 195 4.32 -6.23 -19.50
CA PRO A 195 5.61 -6.67 -20.01
C PRO A 195 5.71 -8.19 -19.98
N ALA A 196 6.29 -8.79 -21.01
CA ALA A 196 6.55 -10.23 -21.02
C ALA A 196 7.48 -10.55 -19.85
N VAL A 197 6.95 -11.23 -18.84
CA VAL A 197 7.78 -11.89 -17.83
C VAL A 197 8.44 -13.06 -18.56
N PRO A 198 9.79 -13.17 -18.58
CA PRO A 198 10.43 -14.40 -19.05
C PRO A 198 9.73 -15.56 -18.36
N ALA A 199 9.36 -16.61 -19.11
CA ALA A 199 8.80 -17.81 -18.51
C ALA A 199 9.67 -18.14 -17.29
N GLU A 200 9.08 -18.18 -16.09
CA GLU A 200 9.79 -18.56 -14.87
C GLU A 200 10.65 -19.77 -15.25
N ASP A 201 11.95 -19.70 -14.95
CA ASP A 201 12.84 -20.86 -15.08
C ASP A 201 12.06 -22.04 -14.52
N LEU A 202 11.69 -23.00 -15.38
CA LEU A 202 10.81 -24.10 -15.02
C LEU A 202 11.30 -24.62 -13.68
N ALA A 203 10.44 -24.54 -12.66
CA ALA A 203 10.80 -24.91 -11.29
C ALA A 203 11.62 -26.20 -11.35
N PRO A 204 12.83 -26.25 -10.75
CA PRO A 204 13.72 -27.38 -10.93
C PRO A 204 12.99 -28.68 -10.64
N ALA A 205 13.19 -29.70 -11.49
CA ALA A 205 12.46 -30.95 -11.37
C ALA A 205 12.68 -31.61 -10.00
N ALA A 206 11.61 -32.19 -9.46
CA ALA A 206 11.65 -32.96 -8.21
C ALA A 206 12.77 -34.01 -8.26
N SER A 207 13.53 -34.12 -7.17
CA SER A 207 14.63 -35.08 -7.04
C SER A 207 14.83 -35.47 -5.58
N ALA A 208 15.43 -36.62 -5.33
CA ALA A 208 15.53 -37.21 -4.00
C ALA A 208 16.96 -37.15 -3.43
N ASP A 209 17.06 -36.81 -2.15
CA ASP A 209 18.23 -36.98 -1.29
C ASP A 209 17.72 -37.43 0.09
N PRO A 210 17.87 -38.71 0.47
CA PRO A 210 17.32 -39.23 1.72
C PRO A 210 17.88 -38.56 2.99
N GLU A 211 19.12 -38.04 2.97
CA GLU A 211 19.68 -37.33 4.13
C GLU A 211 19.00 -35.97 4.27
N LEU A 212 18.91 -35.21 3.18
CA LEU A 212 18.27 -33.89 3.19
C LEU A 212 16.77 -33.99 3.47
N GLU A 213 16.09 -34.98 2.89
CA GLU A 213 14.68 -35.27 3.14
C GLU A 213 14.43 -35.55 4.62
N GLY A 214 15.26 -36.39 5.25
CA GLY A 214 15.18 -36.71 6.67
C GLY A 214 15.41 -35.48 7.57
N VAL A 215 16.38 -34.64 7.22
CA VAL A 215 16.65 -33.39 7.95
C VAL A 215 15.47 -32.42 7.83
N LEU A 216 14.96 -32.16 6.62
CA LEU A 216 13.84 -31.25 6.40
C LEU A 216 12.57 -31.74 7.10
N ALA A 217 12.26 -33.04 7.02
CA ALA A 217 11.14 -33.63 7.72
C ALA A 217 11.25 -33.47 9.25
N ALA A 218 12.44 -33.69 9.81
CA ALA A 218 12.69 -33.53 11.24
C ALA A 218 12.56 -32.07 11.70
N VAL A 219 13.10 -31.12 10.92
CA VAL A 219 12.99 -29.68 11.20
C VAL A 219 11.52 -29.24 11.15
N CYS A 220 10.78 -29.62 10.09
CA CYS A 220 9.37 -29.28 9.96
C CYS A 220 8.54 -29.85 11.12
N ALA A 221 8.76 -31.12 11.49
CA ALA A 221 8.06 -31.74 12.62
C ALA A 221 8.34 -31.02 13.94
N HIS A 222 9.59 -30.61 14.19
CA HIS A 222 9.96 -29.86 15.38
C HIS A 222 9.27 -28.48 15.42
N LEU A 223 9.33 -27.73 14.33
CA LEU A 223 8.72 -26.40 14.23
C LEU A 223 7.19 -26.44 14.42
N ILE A 224 6.53 -27.48 13.89
CA ILE A 224 5.10 -27.72 14.12
C ILE A 224 4.83 -28.02 15.60
N ALA A 225 5.67 -28.84 16.25
CA ALA A 225 5.52 -29.16 17.67
C ALA A 225 5.75 -27.96 18.59
N GLN A 226 6.54 -26.97 18.17
CA GLN A 226 6.81 -25.75 18.92
C GLN A 226 5.72 -24.68 18.79
N GLU A 227 4.68 -24.89 17.97
CA GLU A 227 3.64 -23.89 17.66
C GLU A 227 3.07 -23.23 18.92
N ALA A 228 2.60 -24.03 19.89
CA ALA A 228 1.96 -23.52 21.09
C ALA A 228 2.92 -22.72 21.98
N GLU A 229 4.18 -23.17 22.10
CA GLU A 229 5.17 -22.50 22.95
C GLU A 229 5.66 -21.19 22.34
N LEU A 230 5.88 -21.16 21.02
CA LEU A 230 6.28 -19.96 20.30
C LEU A 230 5.17 -18.90 20.33
N ASN A 231 3.90 -19.29 20.16
CA ASN A 231 2.77 -18.37 20.34
C ASN A 231 2.67 -17.87 21.78
N ARG A 232 2.95 -18.71 22.78
CA ARG A 232 2.95 -18.30 24.20
C ARG A 232 4.03 -17.26 24.50
N LEU A 233 5.23 -17.43 23.94
CA LEU A 233 6.31 -16.45 24.06
C LEU A 233 5.92 -15.15 23.36
N ASP A 234 5.46 -15.24 22.12
CA ASP A 234 5.11 -14.09 21.31
C ASP A 234 3.92 -13.30 21.87
N ALA A 235 2.91 -13.96 22.45
CA ALA A 235 1.76 -13.28 23.05
C ALA A 235 2.14 -12.35 24.23
N ARG A 236 3.34 -12.53 24.81
CA ARG A 236 3.86 -11.65 25.86
C ARG A 236 4.55 -10.40 25.31
N ILE A 237 5.10 -10.47 24.10
CA ILE A 237 6.02 -9.46 23.55
C ILE A 237 5.73 -9.08 22.08
N GLY A 238 4.59 -9.49 21.56
CA GLY A 238 4.16 -9.36 20.17
C GLY A 238 2.65 -9.62 20.05
N ASP A 239 2.20 -10.16 18.91
CA ASP A 239 0.80 -10.46 18.61
C ASP A 239 0.40 -11.93 18.82
N GLY A 240 1.36 -12.79 19.19
CA GLY A 240 1.08 -14.16 19.62
C GLY A 240 0.88 -15.15 18.49
N ASP A 241 1.42 -14.87 17.30
CA ASP A 241 1.24 -15.68 16.10
C ASP A 241 2.53 -16.29 15.54
N THR A 242 3.70 -16.00 16.12
CA THR A 242 5.00 -16.48 15.60
C THR A 242 5.04 -18.00 15.44
N GLY A 243 4.50 -18.75 16.41
CA GLY A 243 4.42 -20.20 16.34
C GLY A 243 3.52 -20.71 15.23
N SER A 244 2.33 -20.12 15.07
CA SER A 244 1.41 -20.48 13.98
C SER A 244 1.96 -20.10 12.61
N THR A 245 2.65 -18.98 12.50
CA THR A 245 3.35 -18.53 11.28
C THR A 245 4.43 -19.53 10.87
N VAL A 246 5.29 -19.93 11.81
CA VAL A 246 6.37 -20.89 11.58
C VAL A 246 5.83 -22.30 11.30
N ALA A 247 4.80 -22.75 12.03
CA ALA A 247 4.17 -24.05 11.83
C ALA A 247 3.44 -24.15 10.48
N THR A 248 2.80 -23.06 10.03
CA THR A 248 2.17 -23.00 8.69
C THR A 248 3.21 -23.18 7.59
N ALA A 249 4.34 -22.50 7.70
CA ALA A 249 5.45 -22.62 6.79
C ALA A 249 6.05 -24.04 6.77
N ALA A 250 6.25 -24.64 7.94
CA ALA A 250 6.74 -26.01 8.09
C ALA A 250 5.76 -27.05 7.48
N ARG A 251 4.45 -26.89 7.68
CA ARG A 251 3.43 -27.74 7.03
C ARG A 251 3.45 -27.60 5.51
N ALA A 252 3.66 -26.40 4.98
CA ALA A 252 3.74 -26.16 3.55
C ALA A 252 4.96 -26.87 2.93
N ILE A 253 6.14 -26.76 3.56
CA ILE A 253 7.34 -27.49 3.12
C ILE A 253 7.12 -29.00 3.24
N GLN A 254 6.59 -29.49 4.36
CA GLN A 254 6.34 -30.91 4.57
C GLN A 254 5.34 -31.48 3.54
N GLY A 255 4.31 -30.73 3.18
CA GLY A 255 3.32 -31.12 2.18
C GLY A 255 3.85 -31.18 0.74
N GLN A 256 4.94 -30.45 0.46
CA GLN A 256 5.57 -30.37 -0.86
C GLN A 256 6.92 -31.11 -0.92
N LEU A 257 7.30 -31.84 0.14
CA LEU A 257 8.63 -32.43 0.29
C LEU A 257 9.01 -33.36 -0.88
N ALA A 258 8.03 -34.11 -1.41
CA ALA A 258 8.22 -35.02 -2.54
C ALA A 258 8.44 -34.31 -3.89
N ASP A 259 8.03 -33.04 -4.00
CA ASP A 259 8.14 -32.24 -5.21
C ASP A 259 9.40 -31.36 -5.21
N LEU A 260 10.13 -31.31 -4.09
CA LEU A 260 11.33 -30.51 -3.96
C LEU A 260 12.52 -31.10 -4.76
N PRO A 261 13.40 -30.25 -5.30
CA PRO A 261 14.59 -30.68 -6.03
C PRO A 261 15.75 -31.04 -5.07
N LEU A 262 15.55 -32.02 -4.18
CA LEU A 262 16.45 -32.31 -3.05
C LEU A 262 17.87 -32.73 -3.46
N ALA A 263 18.09 -33.21 -4.69
CA ALA A 263 19.44 -33.52 -5.19
C ALA A 263 20.28 -32.27 -5.52
N SER A 264 19.69 -31.07 -5.50
CA SER A 264 20.38 -29.79 -5.67
C SER A 264 20.03 -28.85 -4.54
N LEU A 265 21.00 -28.61 -3.65
CA LEU A 265 20.82 -27.70 -2.51
C LEU A 265 20.50 -26.25 -2.92
N PRO A 266 21.15 -25.64 -3.94
CA PRO A 266 20.73 -24.33 -4.44
C PRO A 266 19.26 -24.32 -4.91
N ALA A 267 18.85 -25.31 -5.70
CA ALA A 267 17.48 -25.43 -6.18
C ALA A 267 16.48 -25.63 -5.03
N THR A 268 16.86 -26.42 -4.03
CA THR A 268 16.05 -26.66 -2.82
C THR A 268 15.89 -25.37 -2.03
N PHE A 269 16.95 -24.59 -1.84
CA PHE A 269 16.87 -23.29 -1.17
C PHE A 269 16.02 -22.30 -1.97
N GLY A 270 16.12 -22.27 -3.29
CA GLY A 270 15.24 -21.46 -4.15
C GLY A 270 13.77 -21.82 -3.96
N ALA A 271 13.44 -23.13 -4.00
CA ALA A 271 12.09 -23.62 -3.77
C ALA A 271 11.58 -23.32 -2.36
N MET A 272 12.40 -23.51 -1.33
CA MET A 272 12.08 -23.13 0.05
C MET A 272 11.82 -21.62 0.16
N GLY A 273 12.64 -20.79 -0.48
CA GLY A 273 12.45 -19.33 -0.51
C GLY A 273 11.09 -18.94 -1.08
N HIS A 274 10.65 -19.61 -2.16
CA HIS A 274 9.34 -19.41 -2.75
C HIS A 274 8.20 -19.88 -1.82
N ILE A 275 8.29 -21.11 -1.29
CA ILE A 275 7.27 -21.68 -0.38
C ILE A 275 7.10 -20.79 0.85
N LEU A 276 8.21 -20.39 1.48
CA LEU A 276 8.19 -19.53 2.67
C LEU A 276 7.62 -18.15 2.34
N GLY A 277 7.99 -17.55 1.20
CA GLY A 277 7.45 -16.25 0.79
C GLY A 277 5.94 -16.26 0.51
N THR A 278 5.39 -17.40 0.11
CA THR A 278 3.95 -17.56 -0.23
C THR A 278 3.11 -17.98 0.98
N HIS A 279 3.64 -18.86 1.84
CA HIS A 279 2.85 -19.50 2.91
C HIS A 279 3.13 -18.95 4.31
N MET A 280 4.28 -18.31 4.54
CA MET A 280 4.61 -17.73 5.84
C MET A 280 4.16 -16.27 5.91
N GLY A 281 3.30 -15.96 6.88
CA GLY A 281 2.75 -14.61 7.06
C GLY A 281 3.76 -13.58 7.57
N GLY A 282 3.40 -12.31 7.41
CA GLY A 282 4.11 -11.18 8.01
C GLY A 282 5.53 -10.95 7.45
N SER A 283 6.30 -10.13 8.17
CA SER A 283 7.69 -9.83 7.81
C SER A 283 8.58 -11.08 7.84
N SER A 284 8.25 -12.07 8.66
CA SER A 284 9.05 -13.29 8.82
C SER A 284 9.09 -14.13 7.54
N GLY A 285 7.98 -14.23 6.79
CA GLY A 285 7.96 -14.92 5.50
C GLY A 285 8.81 -14.23 4.43
N VAL A 286 8.73 -12.90 4.35
CA VAL A 286 9.58 -12.12 3.43
C VAL A 286 11.06 -12.27 3.77
N LEU A 287 11.43 -12.18 5.05
CA LEU A 287 12.82 -12.33 5.49
C LEU A 287 13.34 -13.76 5.27
N ALA A 288 12.53 -14.78 5.51
CA ALA A 288 12.91 -16.17 5.24
C ALA A 288 13.06 -16.43 3.73
N SER A 289 12.17 -15.86 2.91
CA SER A 289 12.27 -15.90 1.45
C SER A 289 13.56 -15.25 0.94
N ILE A 290 13.89 -14.07 1.47
CA ILE A 290 15.15 -13.36 1.18
C ILE A 290 16.36 -14.20 1.58
N PHE A 291 16.33 -14.80 2.78
CA PHE A 291 17.42 -15.63 3.30
C PHE A 291 17.74 -16.79 2.35
N PHE A 292 16.72 -17.61 2.04
CA PHE A 292 16.91 -18.80 1.22
C PHE A 292 17.16 -18.47 -0.25
N THR A 293 16.56 -17.41 -0.81
CA THR A 293 16.83 -16.98 -2.19
C THR A 293 18.28 -16.50 -2.36
N ALA A 294 18.79 -15.74 -1.40
CA ALA A 294 20.17 -15.27 -1.43
C ALA A 294 21.18 -16.40 -1.16
N ALA A 295 20.85 -17.32 -0.25
CA ALA A 295 21.66 -18.51 -0.01
C ALA A 295 21.69 -19.44 -1.24
N ALA A 296 20.56 -19.61 -1.95
CA ALA A 296 20.50 -20.35 -3.20
C ALA A 296 21.45 -19.77 -4.25
N LYS A 297 21.37 -18.44 -4.48
CA LYS A 297 22.25 -17.75 -5.43
C LYS A 297 23.73 -17.90 -5.07
N ALA A 298 24.06 -17.78 -3.79
CA ALA A 298 25.44 -17.92 -3.31
C ALA A 298 25.96 -19.36 -3.48
N LEU A 299 25.12 -20.38 -3.25
CA LEU A 299 25.46 -21.78 -3.49
C LEU A 299 25.68 -22.08 -4.98
N ASP A 300 24.90 -21.46 -5.88
CA ASP A 300 25.09 -21.58 -7.33
C ASP A 300 26.45 -21.01 -7.78
N ASP A 301 26.89 -19.91 -7.15
CA ASP A 301 28.19 -19.30 -7.46
C ASP A 301 29.36 -20.07 -6.84
N THR A 302 29.20 -20.56 -5.61
CA THR A 302 30.24 -21.30 -4.88
C THR A 302 29.61 -22.32 -3.92
N PRO A 303 29.94 -23.62 -4.02
CA PRO A 303 29.34 -24.68 -3.22
C PRO A 303 29.90 -24.72 -1.78
N ASP A 304 29.77 -23.61 -1.05
CA ASP A 304 30.14 -23.45 0.35
C ASP A 304 28.88 -23.09 1.17
N LEU A 305 28.33 -24.08 1.86
CA LEU A 305 27.08 -23.94 2.59
C LEU A 305 27.13 -22.92 3.73
N PRO A 306 28.12 -22.95 4.66
CA PRO A 306 28.26 -21.90 5.66
C PRO A 306 28.37 -20.49 5.06
N ALA A 307 29.17 -20.30 4.01
CA ALA A 307 29.31 -18.99 3.36
C ALA A 307 27.99 -18.53 2.71
N ALA A 308 27.27 -19.44 2.05
CA ALA A 308 25.99 -19.14 1.42
C ALA A 308 24.89 -18.77 2.43
N LEU A 309 24.80 -19.48 3.56
CA LEU A 309 23.86 -19.14 4.64
C LEU A 309 24.20 -17.78 5.28
N LEU A 310 25.49 -17.45 5.42
CA LEU A 310 25.91 -16.12 5.88
C LEU A 310 25.56 -15.01 4.87
N ALA A 311 25.68 -15.27 3.56
CA ALA A 311 25.21 -14.35 2.53
C ALA A 311 23.67 -14.15 2.60
N GLY A 312 22.93 -15.22 2.87
CA GLY A 312 21.50 -15.16 3.16
C GLY A 312 21.18 -14.25 4.36
N LEU A 313 21.91 -14.45 5.46
CA LEU A 313 21.78 -13.62 6.66
C LEU A 313 22.11 -12.15 6.38
N GLU A 314 23.16 -11.87 5.59
CA GLU A 314 23.50 -10.50 5.21
C GLU A 314 22.31 -9.80 4.55
N ARG A 315 21.62 -10.47 3.61
CA ARG A 315 20.43 -9.91 2.98
C ARG A 315 19.27 -9.71 3.95
N VAL A 316 19.06 -10.63 4.90
CA VAL A 316 18.08 -10.47 5.99
C VAL A 316 18.39 -9.23 6.81
N THR A 317 19.64 -9.03 7.22
CA THR A 317 20.04 -7.85 8.02
C THR A 317 19.92 -6.56 7.22
N PHE A 318 20.26 -6.57 5.92
CA PHE A 318 20.15 -5.41 5.04
C PHE A 318 18.71 -4.93 4.86
N TYR A 319 17.79 -5.84 4.55
CA TYR A 319 16.37 -5.47 4.32
C TYR A 319 15.55 -5.37 5.61
N GLY A 320 15.83 -6.24 6.59
CA GLY A 320 15.12 -6.26 7.86
C GLY A 320 15.64 -5.24 8.88
N GLY A 321 16.85 -4.71 8.70
CA GLY A 321 17.47 -3.69 9.57
C GLY A 321 17.92 -4.20 10.94
N ALA A 322 17.69 -5.48 11.26
CA ALA A 322 18.10 -6.09 12.53
C ALA A 322 19.55 -6.59 12.47
N THR A 323 20.32 -6.32 13.51
CA THR A 323 21.69 -6.83 13.73
C THR A 323 21.74 -7.65 15.02
N PRO A 324 22.82 -8.39 15.32
CA PRO A 324 23.01 -8.97 16.64
C PRO A 324 22.83 -7.91 17.74
N GLY A 325 22.09 -8.26 18.79
CA GLY A 325 21.61 -7.39 19.86
C GLY A 325 20.24 -6.75 19.60
N ALA A 326 19.63 -6.95 18.43
CA ALA A 326 18.33 -6.35 18.10
C ALA A 326 17.13 -7.02 18.77
N ARG A 327 17.34 -8.19 19.39
CA ARG A 327 16.33 -9.04 20.03
C ARG A 327 15.35 -9.62 19.01
N THR A 328 15.88 -10.42 18.09
CA THR A 328 15.18 -11.06 16.96
C THR A 328 15.80 -12.43 16.66
N MET A 329 15.28 -13.13 15.63
CA MET A 329 15.89 -14.35 15.11
C MET A 329 17.38 -14.24 14.74
N VAL A 330 17.86 -13.04 14.41
CA VAL A 330 19.27 -12.77 14.08
C VAL A 330 20.19 -13.11 15.26
N ASP A 331 19.71 -12.92 16.49
CA ASP A 331 20.48 -13.18 17.70
C ASP A 331 20.81 -14.67 17.90
N ALA A 332 20.02 -15.58 17.33
CA ALA A 332 20.34 -17.01 17.28
C ALA A 332 20.98 -17.41 15.94
N LEU A 333 20.51 -16.85 14.83
CA LEU A 333 20.92 -17.24 13.49
C LEU A 333 22.39 -16.87 13.21
N GLU A 334 22.81 -15.67 13.56
CA GLU A 334 24.18 -15.19 13.31
C GLU A 334 25.24 -16.01 14.05
N PRO A 335 25.16 -16.20 15.39
CA PRO A 335 26.16 -16.98 16.09
C PRO A 335 26.10 -18.46 15.69
N GLY A 336 24.90 -18.99 15.40
CA GLY A 336 24.73 -20.36 14.89
C GLY A 336 25.45 -20.58 13.56
N LEU A 337 25.28 -19.69 12.58
CA LEU A 337 25.93 -19.79 11.28
C LEU A 337 27.45 -19.61 11.33
N ARG A 338 27.96 -18.70 12.18
CA ARG A 338 29.41 -18.58 12.39
C ARG A 338 30.01 -19.83 13.00
N ALA A 339 29.35 -20.40 14.01
CA ALA A 339 29.80 -21.62 14.66
C ALA A 339 29.67 -22.85 13.74
N LEU A 340 28.73 -22.87 12.80
CA LEU A 340 28.63 -23.94 11.80
C LEU A 340 29.92 -24.06 10.97
N ALA A 341 30.52 -22.93 10.57
CA ALA A 341 31.76 -22.91 9.81
C ALA A 341 32.97 -23.37 10.64
N ALA A 342 33.01 -23.04 11.94
CA ALA A 342 34.17 -23.24 12.80
C ALA A 342 34.15 -24.56 13.60
N GLU A 343 32.96 -24.98 14.05
CA GLU A 343 32.76 -26.05 15.03
C GLU A 343 31.78 -27.14 14.55
N GLY A 344 31.20 -26.97 13.35
CA GLY A 344 30.20 -27.88 12.81
C GLY A 344 28.82 -27.78 13.48
N PRO A 345 27.89 -28.72 13.18
CA PRO A 345 26.49 -28.64 13.60
C PRO A 345 26.28 -28.57 15.12
N ASP A 346 27.08 -29.29 15.91
CA ASP A 346 26.96 -29.27 17.37
C ASP A 346 27.37 -27.91 17.97
N GLY A 347 28.41 -27.28 17.40
CA GLY A 347 28.80 -25.91 17.79
C GLY A 347 27.76 -24.89 17.38
N ALA A 348 27.21 -25.03 16.17
CA ALA A 348 26.11 -24.19 15.68
C ALA A 348 24.89 -24.24 16.60
N ALA A 349 24.47 -25.44 17.03
CA ALA A 349 23.35 -25.62 17.96
C ALA A 349 23.58 -24.93 19.31
N ARG A 350 24.78 -25.11 19.91
CA ARG A 350 25.13 -24.44 21.17
C ARG A 350 25.13 -22.92 21.03
N ALA A 351 25.74 -22.40 19.96
CA ALA A 351 25.85 -20.96 19.72
C ALA A 351 24.48 -20.32 19.46
N ALA A 352 23.62 -20.96 18.66
CA ALA A 352 22.27 -20.48 18.40
C ALA A 352 21.40 -20.50 19.66
N ARG A 353 21.46 -21.56 20.48
CA ARG A 353 20.76 -21.62 21.77
C ARG A 353 21.23 -20.54 22.73
N ALA A 354 22.54 -20.30 22.83
CA ALA A 354 23.08 -19.23 23.67
C ALA A 354 22.58 -17.85 23.21
N GLY A 355 22.54 -17.62 21.90
CA GLY A 355 21.95 -16.42 21.29
C GLY A 355 20.48 -16.23 21.62
N ALA A 356 19.67 -17.28 21.48
CA ALA A 356 18.26 -17.26 21.85
C ALA A 356 18.04 -16.96 23.34
N GLU A 357 18.80 -17.59 24.24
CA GLU A 357 18.69 -17.32 25.68
C GLU A 357 19.13 -15.90 26.05
N ALA A 358 20.12 -15.34 25.35
CA ALA A 358 20.57 -13.96 25.57
C ALA A 358 19.46 -12.94 25.32
N THR A 359 18.49 -13.23 24.43
CA THR A 359 17.36 -12.33 24.17
C THR A 359 16.45 -12.12 25.40
N ARG A 360 16.50 -13.02 26.38
CA ARG A 360 15.68 -12.94 27.61
C ARG A 360 16.04 -11.76 28.50
N THR A 361 17.31 -11.36 28.48
CA THR A 361 17.83 -10.27 29.30
C THR A 361 17.96 -8.97 28.51
N MET A 362 17.62 -8.97 27.22
CA MET A 362 17.58 -7.77 26.40
C MET A 362 16.33 -6.96 26.72
N THR A 363 16.53 -5.82 27.39
CA THR A 363 15.44 -4.92 27.82
C THR A 363 15.02 -3.91 26.75
N ARG A 364 15.57 -4.03 25.54
CA ARG A 364 15.22 -3.18 24.39
C ARG A 364 15.27 -4.03 23.11
N ALA A 365 14.17 -4.06 22.38
CA ALA A 365 14.15 -4.57 21.01
C ALA A 365 14.39 -3.41 20.03
N MET A 366 15.12 -3.67 18.95
CA MET A 366 15.41 -2.68 17.91
C MET A 366 14.57 -2.87 16.64
N ALA A 367 13.88 -4.01 16.53
CA ALA A 367 13.04 -4.36 15.39
C ALA A 367 11.83 -5.20 15.82
N GLY A 368 10.87 -5.35 14.90
CA GLY A 368 9.66 -6.14 15.11
C GLY A 368 8.66 -5.50 16.08
N ARG A 369 7.59 -6.24 16.41
CA ARG A 369 6.52 -5.75 17.29
C ARG A 369 7.01 -5.48 18.72
N ALA A 370 8.02 -6.21 19.18
CA ALA A 370 8.64 -6.02 20.49
C ALA A 370 9.29 -4.64 20.64
N ALA A 371 9.67 -3.96 19.54
CA ALA A 371 10.28 -2.62 19.59
C ALA A 371 9.33 -1.53 20.13
N TYR A 372 8.02 -1.78 20.14
CA TYR A 372 7.02 -0.86 20.70
C TYR A 372 6.78 -1.05 22.20
N LEU A 373 7.43 -2.02 22.83
CA LEU A 373 7.17 -2.39 24.22
C LEU A 373 8.19 -1.79 25.19
N SER A 374 7.77 -1.65 26.45
CA SER A 374 8.62 -1.18 27.53
C SER A 374 9.60 -2.27 27.99
N ALA A 375 10.72 -1.85 28.60
CA ALA A 375 11.71 -2.77 29.17
C ALA A 375 11.11 -3.81 30.13
N GLN A 376 10.09 -3.42 30.91
CA GLN A 376 9.42 -4.29 31.88
C GLN A 376 8.64 -5.43 31.20
N ASN A 377 8.08 -5.20 30.01
CA ASN A 377 7.36 -6.23 29.27
C ASN A 377 8.31 -7.24 28.59
N LEU A 378 9.53 -6.80 28.25
CA LEU A 378 10.52 -7.61 27.56
C LEU A 378 11.32 -8.53 28.50
N ASP A 379 11.53 -8.09 29.74
CA ASP A 379 12.40 -8.77 30.70
C ASP A 379 11.94 -10.21 31.01
N GLY A 380 12.89 -11.14 30.95
CA GLY A 380 12.69 -12.56 31.22
C GLY A 380 11.96 -13.34 30.11
N VAL A 381 11.63 -12.71 28.98
CA VAL A 381 10.97 -13.36 27.83
C VAL A 381 11.96 -13.53 26.68
N ALA A 382 12.13 -14.75 26.20
CA ALA A 382 12.95 -15.01 25.01
C ALA A 382 12.22 -14.52 23.75
N ASP A 383 12.96 -14.06 22.75
CA ASP A 383 12.42 -13.78 21.43
C ASP A 383 11.96 -15.09 20.77
N PRO A 384 10.69 -15.20 20.34
CA PRO A 384 10.16 -16.43 19.76
C PRO A 384 10.87 -16.79 18.43
N GLY A 385 11.28 -15.80 17.63
CA GLY A 385 12.04 -16.04 16.41
C GLY A 385 13.41 -16.65 16.69
N ALA A 386 14.13 -16.14 17.69
CA ALA A 386 15.42 -16.66 18.12
C ALA A 386 15.27 -18.09 18.69
N VAL A 387 14.22 -18.36 19.47
CA VAL A 387 13.92 -19.70 20.00
C VAL A 387 13.64 -20.69 18.88
N ALA A 388 12.85 -20.30 17.88
CA ALA A 388 12.56 -21.14 16.72
C ALA A 388 13.84 -21.48 15.95
N VAL A 389 14.70 -20.49 15.67
CA VAL A 389 15.98 -20.70 14.98
C VAL A 389 16.91 -21.62 15.77
N ALA A 390 17.04 -21.43 17.08
CA ALA A 390 17.86 -22.31 17.93
C ALA A 390 17.38 -23.78 17.84
N GLY A 391 16.06 -24.00 17.87
CA GLY A 391 15.47 -25.32 17.70
C GLY A 391 15.82 -25.98 16.35
N VAL A 392 15.88 -25.22 15.26
CA VAL A 392 16.31 -25.74 13.95
C VAL A 392 17.75 -26.26 14.01
N PHE A 393 18.69 -25.49 14.57
CA PHE A 393 20.08 -25.96 14.69
C PHE A 393 20.22 -27.20 15.58
N GLU A 394 19.47 -27.27 16.68
CA GLU A 394 19.48 -28.43 17.59
C GLU A 394 18.99 -29.71 16.90
N VAL A 395 17.94 -29.61 16.08
CA VAL A 395 17.43 -30.74 15.29
C VAL A 395 18.46 -31.20 14.26
N ILE A 396 19.10 -30.28 13.54
CA ILE A 396 20.12 -30.60 12.53
C ILE A 396 21.31 -31.32 13.18
N ALA A 397 21.77 -30.84 14.34
CA ALA A 397 22.85 -31.47 15.11
C ALA A 397 22.47 -32.89 15.56
N GLY A 398 21.26 -33.05 16.13
CA GLY A 398 20.77 -34.35 16.62
C GLY A 398 20.55 -35.39 15.50
N HIS A 399 20.08 -34.97 14.33
CA HIS A 399 19.82 -35.86 13.20
C HIS A 399 21.11 -36.49 12.66
N ARG A 400 22.19 -35.71 12.57
CA ARG A 400 23.51 -36.22 12.14
C ARG A 400 24.15 -37.18 13.14
N ALA A 401 24.00 -36.93 14.44
CA ALA A 401 24.47 -37.86 15.47
C ALA A 401 23.73 -39.22 15.40
N GLY A 402 22.45 -39.23 15.06
CA GLY A 402 21.65 -40.44 14.85
C GLY A 402 22.05 -41.23 13.61
N ALA A 403 22.28 -40.54 12.48
CA ALA A 403 22.72 -41.17 11.24
C ALA A 403 24.12 -41.81 11.35
N VAL A 404 25.07 -41.14 12.01
CA VAL A 404 26.41 -41.67 12.26
C VAL A 404 26.37 -42.92 13.14
N ARG A 405 25.50 -42.97 14.15
CA ARG A 405 25.30 -44.14 15.02
C ARG A 405 24.59 -45.31 14.35
N ALA A 406 23.76 -45.06 13.33
CA ALA A 406 23.10 -46.10 12.55
C ALA A 406 24.01 -46.72 11.48
N ALA A 407 25.07 -45.99 11.08
CA ALA A 407 26.06 -46.42 10.10
C ALA A 407 27.30 -47.10 10.70
N SER A 408 27.50 -46.99 12.03
CA SER A 408 28.54 -47.66 12.83
C SER A 408 28.00 -48.93 13.49
#